data_AF-A0AAI9RRH1-F1
#
_entry.id   AF-A0AAI9RRH1-F1
#
_cell.length_a   1.000
_cell.length_b   1.000
_cell.length_c   1.000
_cell.angle_alpha   90.00
_cell.angle_beta   90.00
_cell.angle_gamma   90.00
#
_symmetry.space_group_name_H-M   'P 1'
#
loop_
_entity.id
_entity.type
_entity.pdbx_description
1 polymer ?
#
loop_
_entity_poly.entity_id
_entity_poly.type
_entity_poly.pdbx_seq_one_letter_code
_entity_poly.pdbx_strand_id
1 'polypeptide(L)'
;MYKKFFVFVFLLLLVPVSVQAHTTLLSSTPAEGENIMEALKEVQLVFGTKIEEGSTMTIEGESGSFEFDRIVVGDDSLVGTLNEALPNGSYRILWNIIGEDGHPIEGEITFGVSIEIEEEVTPAVVSEKTEEPEAKTTAASETVAETQTESDSNLLVTILLVLAAILVVYGIYKLLLKKK
;
A
#
# COMPACT_ATOMS: atom_id res chain seq x y z
N MET A 1 -11.35 46.94 11.18
CA MET A 1 -10.31 45.96 10.78
C MET A 1 -10.61 44.53 11.23
N TYR A 2 -11.20 44.27 12.40
CA TYR A 2 -11.51 42.90 12.87
C TYR A 2 -12.54 42.14 12.03
N LYS A 3 -13.48 42.84 11.40
CA LYS A 3 -14.48 42.22 10.52
C LYS A 3 -13.83 41.55 9.30
N LYS A 4 -12.77 42.16 8.74
CA LYS A 4 -12.00 41.59 7.62
C LYS A 4 -11.14 40.41 8.08
N PHE A 5 -10.58 40.49 9.29
CA PHE A 5 -9.84 39.37 9.90
C PHE A 5 -10.75 38.17 10.19
N PHE A 6 -11.96 38.41 10.72
CA PHE A 6 -12.95 37.36 10.97
C PHE A 6 -13.45 36.72 9.68
N VAL A 7 -13.71 37.51 8.63
CA VAL A 7 -14.07 37.00 7.30
C VAL A 7 -12.93 36.17 6.71
N PHE A 8 -11.68 36.58 6.88
CA PHE A 8 -10.53 35.83 6.39
C PHE A 8 -10.33 34.51 7.12
N VAL A 9 -10.44 34.49 8.45
CA VAL A 9 -10.37 33.25 9.26
C VAL A 9 -11.54 32.32 8.93
N PHE A 10 -12.75 32.86 8.77
CA PHE A 10 -13.91 32.09 8.35
C PHE A 10 -13.74 31.49 6.95
N LEU A 11 -13.14 32.24 6.01
CA LEU A 11 -12.81 31.76 4.67
C LEU A 11 -11.77 30.63 4.69
N LEU A 12 -10.82 30.67 5.63
CA LEU A 12 -9.79 29.64 5.80
C LEU A 12 -10.39 28.32 6.34
N LEU A 13 -11.42 28.40 7.19
CA LEU A 13 -12.14 27.24 7.74
C LEU A 13 -13.06 26.54 6.72
N LEU A 14 -13.34 27.21 5.59
CA LEU A 14 -14.16 26.66 4.50
C LEU A 14 -13.35 25.78 3.53
N VAL A 15 -12.04 25.65 3.73
CA VAL A 15 -11.22 24.75 2.92
C VAL A 15 -11.50 23.30 3.35
N PRO A 16 -12.07 22.45 2.49
CA PRO A 16 -12.28 21.05 2.83
C PRO A 16 -10.91 20.39 3.02
N VAL A 17 -10.67 19.86 4.21
CA VAL A 17 -9.52 19.00 4.48
C VAL A 17 -9.97 17.58 4.14
N SER A 18 -9.45 17.03 3.05
CA SER A 18 -9.61 15.59 2.77
C SER A 18 -8.82 14.82 3.81
N VAL A 19 -9.52 14.17 4.74
CA VAL A 19 -8.92 13.21 5.66
C VAL A 19 -9.02 11.85 4.99
N GLN A 20 -7.89 11.31 4.48
CA GLN A 20 -7.84 9.91 4.04
C GLN A 20 -7.99 9.02 5.27
N ALA A 21 -9.18 8.49 5.52
CA ALA A 21 -9.41 7.42 6.50
C ALA A 21 -9.17 6.03 5.87
N HIS A 22 -8.16 5.91 5.01
CA HIS A 22 -7.92 4.70 4.24
C HIS A 22 -6.82 3.89 4.93
N THR A 23 -7.23 2.82 5.62
CA THR A 23 -6.91 1.43 5.26
C THR A 23 -7.63 0.54 6.27
N THR A 24 -8.68 -0.16 5.86
CA THR A 24 -9.24 -1.24 6.68
C THR A 24 -8.47 -2.53 6.51
N LEU A 25 -7.61 -2.67 5.50
CA LEU A 25 -6.81 -3.86 5.29
C LEU A 25 -5.67 -3.94 6.33
N LEU A 26 -5.59 -5.05 7.06
CA LEU A 26 -4.52 -5.36 8.00
C LEU A 26 -3.41 -6.20 7.35
N SER A 27 -3.79 -7.17 6.52
CA SER A 27 -2.84 -8.03 5.81
C SER A 27 -3.46 -8.61 4.56
N SER A 28 -2.61 -9.02 3.63
CA SER A 28 -2.99 -9.76 2.43
C SER A 28 -2.03 -10.90 2.16
N THR A 29 -2.52 -11.89 1.44
CA THR A 29 -1.73 -12.92 0.77
C THR A 29 -2.28 -13.01 -0.64
N PRO A 30 -1.52 -12.65 -1.68
CA PRO A 30 -0.14 -12.13 -1.67
C PRO A 30 0.01 -10.80 -0.91
N ALA A 31 1.19 -10.53 -0.36
CA ALA A 31 1.51 -9.25 0.27
C ALA A 31 1.71 -8.13 -0.77
N GLU A 32 1.63 -6.87 -0.34
CA GLU A 32 1.82 -5.71 -1.23
C GLU A 32 3.21 -5.73 -1.86
N GLY A 33 3.24 -5.71 -3.19
CA GLY A 33 4.46 -5.77 -3.99
C GLY A 33 5.13 -7.15 -4.01
N GLU A 34 4.50 -8.19 -3.45
CA GLU A 34 5.06 -9.55 -3.48
C GLU A 34 5.18 -10.06 -4.92
N ASN A 35 6.29 -10.72 -5.23
CA ASN A 35 6.49 -11.41 -6.49
C ASN A 35 6.41 -12.93 -6.27
N ILE A 36 5.40 -13.55 -6.87
CA ILE A 36 5.05 -14.95 -6.68
C ILE A 36 5.74 -15.77 -7.76
N MET A 37 6.51 -16.77 -7.35
CA MET A 37 7.27 -17.65 -8.25
C MET A 37 6.55 -18.97 -8.57
N GLU A 38 5.39 -19.18 -7.96
CA GLU A 38 4.56 -20.38 -8.14
C GLU A 38 3.15 -20.00 -8.64
N ALA A 39 2.36 -20.99 -9.06
CA ALA A 39 0.98 -20.75 -9.47
C ALA A 39 0.13 -20.32 -8.26
N LEU A 40 -0.36 -19.07 -8.27
CA LEU A 40 -1.27 -18.53 -7.27
C LEU A 40 -2.61 -19.28 -7.32
N LYS A 41 -3.02 -19.84 -6.16
CA LYS A 41 -4.28 -20.59 -6.03
C LYS A 41 -5.32 -19.86 -5.19
N GLU A 42 -4.89 -18.99 -4.30
CA GLU A 42 -5.75 -18.34 -3.34
C GLU A 42 -5.24 -16.93 -3.03
N VAL A 43 -6.18 -16.01 -2.91
CA VAL A 43 -5.96 -14.68 -2.35
C VAL A 43 -6.73 -14.59 -1.05
N GLN A 44 -6.08 -14.07 -0.01
CA GLN A 44 -6.72 -13.77 1.27
C GLN A 44 -6.45 -12.31 1.65
N LEU A 45 -7.52 -11.60 2.00
CA LEU A 45 -7.47 -10.24 2.55
C LEU A 45 -8.04 -10.29 3.98
N VAL A 46 -7.35 -9.66 4.93
CA VAL A 46 -7.79 -9.56 6.32
C VAL A 46 -7.96 -8.10 6.67
N PHE A 47 -9.10 -7.76 7.28
CA PHE A 47 -9.50 -6.40 7.57
C PHE A 47 -9.54 -6.13 9.08
N GLY A 48 -9.42 -4.86 9.47
CA GLY A 48 -9.48 -4.40 10.86
C GLY A 48 -10.90 -4.15 11.34
N THR A 49 -11.89 -4.58 10.56
CA THR A 49 -13.31 -4.52 10.87
C THR A 49 -13.95 -5.83 10.43
N LYS A 50 -15.07 -6.18 11.08
CA LYS A 50 -15.97 -7.19 10.52
C LYS A 50 -16.45 -6.73 9.14
N ILE A 51 -16.61 -7.68 8.23
CA ILE A 51 -17.16 -7.49 6.89
C ILE A 51 -18.46 -8.27 6.73
N GLU A 52 -19.34 -7.77 5.87
CA GLU A 52 -20.65 -8.34 5.62
C GLU A 52 -20.71 -9.06 4.25
N GLU A 53 -21.69 -9.95 4.12
CA GLU A 53 -22.01 -10.64 2.87
C GLU A 53 -22.26 -9.66 1.72
N GLY A 54 -21.84 -10.02 0.51
CA GLY A 54 -21.87 -9.13 -0.65
C GLY A 54 -20.58 -8.33 -0.87
N SER A 55 -19.59 -8.49 0.01
CA SER A 55 -18.21 -8.07 -0.23
C SER A 55 -17.60 -8.82 -1.41
N THR A 56 -16.86 -8.13 -2.28
CA THR A 56 -16.28 -8.68 -3.51
C THR A 56 -14.82 -8.31 -3.70
N MET A 57 -14.12 -9.07 -4.53
CA MET A 57 -12.81 -8.72 -5.05
C MET A 57 -12.57 -9.34 -6.43
N THR A 58 -11.67 -8.73 -7.19
CA THR A 58 -11.30 -9.13 -8.55
C THR A 58 -9.81 -8.87 -8.77
N ILE A 59 -9.16 -9.62 -9.67
CA ILE A 59 -7.77 -9.38 -10.06
C ILE A 59 -7.74 -8.69 -11.42
N GLU A 60 -7.04 -7.57 -11.54
CA GLU A 60 -6.76 -6.91 -12.82
C GLU A 60 -5.28 -7.04 -13.19
N GLY A 61 -5.00 -7.47 -14.41
CA GLY A 61 -3.66 -7.49 -15.01
C GLY A 61 -3.65 -6.84 -16.40
N GLU A 62 -2.49 -6.80 -17.04
CA GLU A 62 -2.32 -6.20 -18.37
C GLU A 62 -3.17 -6.93 -19.45
N SER A 63 -3.36 -8.24 -19.29
CA SER A 63 -4.16 -9.06 -20.20
C SER A 63 -5.68 -8.97 -19.95
N GLY A 64 -6.12 -8.33 -18.87
CA GLY A 64 -7.54 -8.17 -18.52
C GLY A 64 -7.86 -8.48 -17.06
N SER A 65 -9.16 -8.62 -16.79
CA SER A 65 -9.71 -8.99 -15.49
C SER A 65 -9.76 -10.51 -15.32
N PHE A 66 -9.45 -10.99 -14.12
CA PHE A 66 -9.48 -12.38 -13.70
C PHE A 66 -10.43 -12.51 -12.51
N GLU A 67 -11.50 -13.27 -12.71
CA GLU A 67 -12.50 -13.54 -11.67
C GLU A 67 -12.08 -14.73 -10.81
N PHE A 68 -12.45 -14.70 -9.54
CA PHE A 68 -12.30 -15.84 -8.65
C PHE A 68 -13.39 -16.89 -8.93
N ASP A 69 -13.03 -18.16 -8.84
CA ASP A 69 -14.00 -19.26 -8.96
C ASP A 69 -14.97 -19.28 -7.77
N ARG A 70 -14.43 -18.96 -6.59
CA ARG A 70 -15.18 -18.85 -5.35
C ARG A 70 -14.62 -17.72 -4.51
N ILE A 71 -15.52 -16.96 -3.90
CA ILE A 71 -15.22 -16.01 -2.84
C ILE A 71 -15.94 -16.47 -1.57
N VAL A 72 -15.22 -16.46 -0.44
CA VAL A 72 -15.74 -16.77 0.90
C VAL A 72 -15.54 -15.55 1.78
N VAL A 73 -16.64 -15.06 2.34
CA VAL A 73 -16.67 -13.98 3.33
C VAL A 73 -16.62 -14.61 4.72
N GLY A 74 -15.56 -14.32 5.48
CA GLY A 74 -15.44 -14.64 6.89
C GLY A 74 -15.88 -13.48 7.78
N ASP A 75 -15.57 -13.53 9.08
CA ASP A 75 -15.89 -12.42 9.99
C ASP A 75 -15.14 -11.13 9.57
N ASP A 76 -13.82 -11.20 9.42
CA ASP A 76 -12.96 -10.07 9.06
C ASP A 76 -12.05 -10.38 7.85
N SER A 77 -12.34 -11.48 7.13
CA SER A 77 -11.48 -11.98 6.05
C SER A 77 -12.26 -12.22 4.77
N LEU A 78 -11.68 -11.87 3.62
CA LEU A 78 -12.19 -12.21 2.30
C LEU A 78 -11.20 -13.14 1.60
N VAL A 79 -11.65 -14.36 1.25
CA VAL A 79 -10.81 -15.39 0.63
C VAL A 79 -11.35 -15.73 -0.75
N GLY A 80 -10.49 -15.72 -1.76
CA GLY A 80 -10.85 -16.05 -3.14
C GLY A 80 -9.96 -17.12 -3.71
N THR A 81 -10.56 -18.13 -4.33
CA THR A 81 -9.84 -19.25 -4.94
C THR A 81 -9.81 -19.10 -6.46
N LEU A 82 -8.65 -19.38 -7.06
CA LEU A 82 -8.46 -19.41 -8.51
C LEU A 82 -8.38 -20.86 -9.02
N ASN A 83 -9.02 -21.12 -10.16
CA ASN A 83 -8.91 -22.40 -10.87
C ASN A 83 -7.93 -22.33 -12.05
N GLU A 84 -7.65 -21.14 -12.55
CA GLU A 84 -6.73 -20.90 -13.67
C GLU A 84 -5.49 -20.18 -13.16
N ALA A 85 -4.32 -20.58 -13.67
CA ALA A 85 -3.07 -19.93 -13.34
C ALA A 85 -2.98 -18.56 -14.02
N LEU A 86 -2.53 -17.56 -13.27
CA LEU A 86 -2.23 -16.24 -13.82
C LEU A 86 -0.96 -16.31 -14.68
N PRO A 87 -0.95 -15.74 -15.88
CA PRO A 87 0.27 -15.55 -16.66
C PRO A 87 1.32 -14.73 -15.89
N ASN A 88 2.59 -14.82 -16.31
CA ASN A 88 3.61 -13.93 -15.76
C ASN A 88 3.28 -12.46 -16.08
N GLY A 89 3.37 -11.60 -15.06
CA GLY A 89 2.99 -10.19 -15.20
C GLY A 89 2.76 -9.49 -13.87
N SER A 90 2.31 -8.25 -13.94
CA SER A 90 1.92 -7.43 -12.79
C SER A 90 0.41 -7.38 -12.66
N TYR A 91 -0.07 -7.42 -11.43
CA TYR A 91 -1.47 -7.53 -11.09
C TYR A 91 -1.86 -6.58 -9.95
N ARG A 92 -3.16 -6.24 -9.93
CA ARG A 92 -3.84 -5.54 -8.84
C ARG A 92 -4.98 -6.40 -8.35
N ILE A 93 -5.10 -6.61 -7.04
CA ILE A 93 -6.33 -7.12 -6.43
C ILE A 93 -7.13 -5.89 -6.05
N LEU A 94 -8.32 -5.74 -6.61
CA LEU A 94 -9.26 -4.69 -6.25
C LEU A 94 -10.34 -5.31 -5.37
N TRP A 95 -10.67 -4.67 -4.25
CA TRP A 95 -11.76 -5.13 -3.38
C TRP A 95 -12.79 -4.03 -3.14
N ASN A 96 -14.02 -4.46 -2.89
CA ASN A 96 -15.10 -3.64 -2.37
C ASN A 96 -15.78 -4.44 -1.25
N ILE A 97 -15.50 -4.08 -0.01
CA ILE A 97 -16.08 -4.73 1.16
C ILE A 97 -17.19 -3.88 1.76
N ILE A 98 -18.12 -4.52 2.47
CA ILE A 98 -19.13 -3.84 3.27
C ILE A 98 -18.72 -3.98 4.73
N GLY A 99 -18.38 -2.86 5.39
CA GLY A 99 -18.00 -2.88 6.81
C GLY A 99 -19.17 -3.17 7.74
N GLU A 100 -18.88 -3.39 9.03
CA GLU A 100 -19.89 -3.67 10.07
C GLU A 100 -20.98 -2.58 10.16
N ASP A 101 -20.64 -1.34 9.81
CA ASP A 101 -21.56 -0.19 9.81
C ASP A 101 -22.39 -0.05 8.51
N GLY A 102 -22.18 -0.97 7.55
CA GLY A 102 -22.89 -1.03 6.28
C GLY A 102 -22.32 -0.14 5.17
N HIS A 103 -21.19 0.55 5.39
CA HIS A 103 -20.58 1.36 4.35
C HIS A 103 -19.65 0.54 3.45
N PRO A 104 -19.65 0.80 2.13
CA PRO A 104 -18.68 0.20 1.23
C PRO A 104 -17.29 0.81 1.44
N ILE A 105 -16.27 -0.05 1.41
CA ILE A 105 -14.86 0.33 1.53
C ILE A 105 -14.10 -0.33 0.39
N GLU A 106 -13.53 0.51 -0.46
CA GLU A 106 -12.76 0.08 -1.62
C GLU A 106 -11.27 0.21 -1.35
N GLY A 107 -10.49 -0.63 -2.02
CA GLY A 107 -9.05 -0.52 -2.04
C GLY A 107 -8.41 -1.46 -3.06
N GLU A 108 -7.09 -1.37 -3.13
CA GLU A 108 -6.30 -2.19 -4.03
C GLU A 108 -4.94 -2.55 -3.41
N ILE A 109 -4.37 -3.65 -3.90
CA ILE A 109 -3.03 -4.13 -3.57
C ILE A 109 -2.36 -4.63 -4.84
N THR A 110 -1.08 -4.32 -5.02
CA THR A 110 -0.29 -4.76 -6.18
C THR A 110 0.52 -6.02 -5.86
N PHE A 111 0.69 -6.89 -6.84
CA PHE A 111 1.59 -8.05 -6.76
C PHE A 111 2.09 -8.44 -8.17
N GLY A 112 3.14 -9.27 -8.24
CA GLY A 112 3.68 -9.81 -9.48
C GLY A 112 3.66 -11.33 -9.51
N VAL A 113 3.61 -11.90 -10.72
CA VAL A 113 3.75 -13.34 -10.98
C VAL A 113 4.93 -13.56 -11.92
N SER A 114 5.87 -14.41 -11.53
CA SER A 114 7.08 -14.74 -12.29
C SER A 114 7.41 -16.21 -12.11
N ILE A 115 6.57 -17.07 -12.68
CA ILE A 115 6.74 -18.51 -12.68
C ILE A 115 7.84 -18.85 -13.68
N GLU A 116 8.96 -19.37 -13.17
CA GLU A 116 9.99 -19.97 -14.01
C GLU A 116 9.51 -21.38 -14.35
N ILE A 117 9.12 -21.57 -15.61
CA ILE A 117 8.76 -22.90 -16.11
C ILE A 117 10.09 -23.62 -16.27
N GLU A 118 10.51 -24.33 -15.22
CA GLU A 118 11.60 -25.28 -15.33
C GLU A 118 11.10 -26.35 -16.31
N GLU A 119 11.47 -26.23 -17.59
CA GLU A 119 11.29 -27.30 -18.55
C GLU A 119 11.96 -28.51 -17.91
N GLU A 120 11.14 -29.49 -17.53
CA GLU A 120 11.60 -30.77 -17.03
C GLU A 120 12.41 -31.43 -18.16
N VAL A 121 13.68 -31.09 -18.24
CA VAL A 121 14.66 -31.78 -19.07
C VAL A 121 14.75 -33.18 -18.49
N THR A 122 13.95 -34.10 -19.04
CA THR A 122 14.05 -35.53 -18.78
C THR A 122 15.53 -35.93 -18.72
N PRO A 123 16.08 -36.29 -17.54
CA PRO A 123 17.46 -36.69 -17.48
C PRO A 123 17.57 -38.10 -18.08
N ALA A 124 18.01 -38.16 -19.33
CA ALA A 124 18.61 -39.37 -19.86
C ALA A 124 19.84 -39.71 -18.99
N VAL A 125 19.80 -40.89 -18.38
CA VAL A 125 20.78 -41.39 -17.41
C VAL A 125 22.16 -41.60 -18.05
N VAL A 126 23.20 -41.50 -17.20
CA VAL A 126 24.60 -41.99 -17.31
C VAL A 126 25.68 -40.95 -17.67
N SER A 127 26.35 -40.40 -16.65
CA SER A 127 27.74 -40.76 -16.33
C SER A 127 28.28 -39.95 -15.15
N GLU A 128 28.51 -40.68 -14.07
CA GLU A 128 29.40 -40.38 -12.96
C GLU A 128 30.78 -39.93 -13.46
N LYS A 129 31.21 -38.72 -13.08
CA LYS A 129 32.63 -38.41 -12.94
C LYS A 129 32.87 -37.41 -11.81
N THR A 130 33.25 -37.98 -10.69
CA THR A 130 34.01 -37.38 -9.59
C THR A 130 35.13 -36.48 -10.08
N GLU A 131 35.17 -35.23 -9.61
CA GLU A 131 36.39 -34.48 -9.28
C GLU A 131 36.02 -33.20 -8.49
N GLU A 132 36.14 -33.31 -7.17
CA GLU A 132 36.50 -32.24 -6.25
C GLU A 132 37.91 -32.67 -5.74
N PRO A 133 38.93 -31.78 -5.61
CA PRO A 133 38.88 -30.79 -4.55
C PRO A 133 39.65 -29.46 -4.69
N GLU A 134 39.31 -28.59 -3.73
CA GLU A 134 40.14 -27.60 -3.03
C GLU A 134 40.21 -26.14 -3.51
N ALA A 135 39.48 -25.33 -2.73
CA ALA A 135 40.01 -24.33 -1.79
C ALA A 135 40.43 -22.92 -2.28
N LYS A 136 39.78 -21.92 -1.65
CA LYS A 136 40.36 -20.99 -0.65
C LYS A 136 40.05 -19.50 -0.88
N THR A 137 39.29 -18.95 0.09
CA THR A 137 39.44 -17.66 0.81
C THR A 137 39.97 -16.41 0.09
N THR A 138 39.26 -15.28 0.32
CA THR A 138 39.71 -13.90 0.68
C THR A 138 38.79 -12.88 -0.01
N ALA A 139 38.42 -11.71 0.49
CA ALA A 139 38.24 -11.08 1.80
C ALA A 139 37.58 -9.72 1.50
N ALA A 140 36.90 -9.18 2.51
CA ALA A 140 36.56 -7.79 2.79
C ALA A 140 37.04 -6.66 1.83
N SER A 141 36.12 -5.71 1.56
CA SER A 141 36.36 -4.26 1.62
C SER A 141 34.98 -3.57 1.60
N GLU A 142 34.47 -3.07 2.72
CA GLU A 142 34.63 -1.70 3.25
C GLU A 142 34.21 -0.56 2.29
N THR A 143 33.29 0.27 2.84
CA THR A 143 33.18 1.73 2.66
C THR A 143 32.63 2.17 1.29
N VAL A 144 31.54 2.94 1.22
CA VAL A 144 31.50 4.38 1.46
C VAL A 144 30.07 4.80 1.86
N ALA A 145 30.00 5.60 2.92
CA ALA A 145 28.87 6.46 3.23
C ALA A 145 28.77 7.60 2.21
N GLU A 146 27.57 7.91 1.73
CA GLU A 146 27.25 9.32 1.47
C GLU A 146 25.78 9.61 1.71
N THR A 147 25.61 10.42 2.76
CA THR A 147 24.44 11.24 3.08
C THR A 147 24.17 12.25 1.95
N GLN A 148 22.94 12.76 1.97
CA GLN A 148 22.43 13.99 1.32
C GLN A 148 21.70 13.68 0.00
N THR A 149 20.39 13.91 -0.08
CA THR A 149 19.89 15.28 -0.23
C THR A 149 18.39 15.41 0.08
N GLU A 150 18.09 16.43 0.88
CA GLU A 150 16.94 17.35 0.75
C GLU A 150 15.51 16.80 0.69
N SER A 151 14.95 16.56 1.88
CA SER A 151 13.54 16.82 2.16
C SER A 151 13.31 18.33 2.36
N ASP A 152 13.50 19.15 1.32
CA ASP A 152 13.23 20.60 1.39
C ASP A 152 11.75 20.95 1.13
N SER A 153 10.98 20.01 0.58
CA SER A 153 9.56 20.23 0.27
C SER A 153 8.69 20.39 1.53
N ASN A 154 9.04 19.68 2.60
CA ASN A 154 8.28 19.70 3.86
C ASN A 154 8.72 20.84 4.79
N LEU A 155 9.95 21.36 4.65
CA LEU A 155 10.49 22.40 5.53
C LEU A 155 9.87 23.77 5.24
N LEU A 156 9.71 24.13 3.97
CA LEU A 156 9.04 25.38 3.59
C LEU A 156 7.55 25.37 3.97
N VAL A 157 6.87 24.23 3.78
CA VAL A 157 5.47 24.08 4.16
C VAL A 157 5.29 24.17 5.68
N THR A 158 6.15 23.50 6.46
CA THR A 158 6.11 23.59 7.93
C THR A 158 6.43 24.98 8.45
N ILE A 159 7.42 25.69 7.88
CA ILE A 159 7.73 27.08 8.23
C ILE A 159 6.54 28.01 7.93
N LEU A 160 5.90 27.86 6.77
CA LEU A 160 4.71 28.65 6.40
C LEU A 160 3.53 28.38 7.33
N LEU A 161 3.30 27.13 7.72
CA LEU A 161 2.24 26.76 8.67
C LEU A 161 2.50 27.34 10.06
N VAL A 162 3.74 27.28 10.56
CA VAL A 162 4.12 27.86 11.86
C VAL A 162 3.98 29.39 11.84
N LEU A 163 4.41 30.06 10.77
CA LEU A 163 4.23 31.50 10.59
C LEU A 163 2.73 31.89 10.56
N ALA A 164 1.91 31.15 9.84
CA ALA A 164 0.47 31.37 9.80
C ALA A 164 -0.16 31.23 11.19
N ALA A 165 0.20 30.20 11.95
CA ALA A 165 -0.28 29.99 13.32
C ALA A 165 0.12 31.15 14.26
N ILE A 166 1.36 31.63 14.19
CA ILE A 166 1.84 32.78 14.99
C ILE A 166 1.04 34.05 14.68
N LEU A 167 0.75 34.32 13.40
CA LEU A 167 -0.04 35.49 12.99
C LEU A 167 -1.49 35.41 13.51
N VAL A 168 -2.08 34.22 13.53
CA VAL A 168 -3.42 34.00 14.09
C VAL A 168 -3.42 34.25 15.60
N VAL A 169 -2.47 33.68 16.34
CA VAL A 169 -2.32 33.88 17.80
C VAL A 169 -2.09 35.36 18.12
N TYR A 170 -1.22 36.03 17.37
CA TYR A 170 -0.98 37.48 17.53
C TYR A 170 -2.25 38.30 17.26
N GLY A 171 -3.01 37.94 16.23
CA GLY A 171 -4.31 38.56 15.92
C GLY A 171 -5.33 38.43 17.05
N ILE A 172 -5.42 37.24 17.66
CA ILE A 172 -6.28 36.96 18.82
C ILE A 172 -5.80 37.76 20.04
N TYR A 173 -4.50 37.76 20.33
CA TYR A 173 -3.90 38.53 21.42
C TYR A 173 -4.20 40.03 21.31
N LYS A 174 -3.99 40.63 20.12
CA LYS A 174 -4.33 42.03 19.82
C LYS A 174 -5.83 42.32 19.97
N LEU A 175 -6.69 41.35 19.67
CA LEU A 175 -8.14 41.49 19.80
C LEU A 175 -8.58 41.45 21.27
N LEU A 176 -7.92 40.63 22.10
CA LEU A 176 -8.14 40.58 23.54
C LEU A 176 -7.63 41.84 24.26
N LEU A 177 -6.46 42.38 23.85
CA LEU A 177 -5.93 43.62 24.44
C LEU A 177 -6.79 44.86 24.16
N LYS A 178 -7.59 44.85 23.09
CA LYS A 178 -8.44 46.00 22.74
C LYS A 178 -9.80 46.02 23.44
N LYS A 179 -10.12 44.98 24.21
CA LYS A 179 -11.33 44.90 25.04
C LYS A 179 -11.12 45.41 26.48
N LYS A 180 -9.96 46.01 26.76
CA LYS A 180 -9.66 46.76 27.99
C LYS A 180 -9.51 48.24 27.64
#